data_AF-A0A8T5PSM4-F1
#
_entry.id   AF-A0A8T5PSM4-F1
#
_cell.length_a   1.000
_cell.length_b   1.000
_cell.length_c   1.000
_cell.angle_alpha   90.00
_cell.angle_beta   90.00
_cell.angle_gamma   90.00
#
_symmetry.space_group_name_H-M   'P 1'
#
loop_
_entity.id
_entity.type
_entity.pdbx_description
1 polymer ?
#
loop_
_entity_poly.entity_id
_entity_poly.type
_entity_poly.pdbx_seq_one_letter_code
_entity_poly.pdbx_strand_id
1 'polypeptide(L)'
;MNYRKKAKEVAKELIGKKIEANGLVAEIVETEAYEGGEQTARRGCMRLAPGQIGVMPYRGLHFLNIGTKEAGTPSCVLVRAVMIDDEIVDGPGRVGKRLDASS
;
A
#
# COMPACT_ATOMS: atom_id res chain seq x y z
N MET A 1 -8.73 -9.03 -8.77
CA MET A 1 -9.30 -8.52 -7.50
C MET A 1 -10.01 -7.21 -7.77
N ASN A 2 -11.11 -6.91 -7.09
CA ASN A 2 -11.85 -5.65 -7.28
C ASN A 2 -11.46 -4.63 -6.19
N TYR A 3 -10.83 -3.53 -6.59
CA TYR A 3 -10.36 -2.46 -5.70
C TYR A 3 -11.38 -1.32 -5.51
N ARG A 4 -12.52 -1.34 -6.22
CA ARG A 4 -13.58 -0.33 -6.13
C ARG A 4 -14.51 -0.57 -4.93
N LYS A 5 -13.92 -0.75 -3.75
CA LYS A 5 -14.60 -1.01 -2.47
C LYS A 5 -14.02 -0.10 -1.40
N LYS A 6 -14.60 -0.11 -0.20
CA LYS A 6 -14.03 0.58 0.96
C LYS A 6 -12.65 0.00 1.28
N ALA A 7 -11.73 0.85 1.74
CA ALA A 7 -10.35 0.45 2.02
C ALA A 7 -10.28 -0.75 2.98
N LYS A 8 -11.17 -0.81 3.99
CA LYS A 8 -11.23 -1.94 4.95
C LYS A 8 -11.57 -3.30 4.33
N GLU A 9 -12.32 -3.31 3.22
CA GLU A 9 -12.72 -4.53 2.52
C GLU A 9 -11.55 -5.00 1.65
N VAL A 10 -10.96 -4.07 0.90
CA VAL A 10 -9.76 -4.31 0.10
C VAL A 10 -8.59 -4.78 0.96
N ALA A 11 -8.37 -4.17 2.13
CA ALA A 11 -7.31 -4.55 3.06
C ALA A 11 -7.37 -6.04 3.44
N LYS A 12 -8.56 -6.55 3.77
CA LYS A 12 -8.75 -7.98 4.08
C LYS A 12 -8.48 -8.88 2.87
N GLU A 13 -8.92 -8.46 1.69
CA GLU A 13 -8.75 -9.22 0.44
C GLU A 13 -7.30 -9.21 -0.06
N LEU A 14 -6.49 -8.24 0.36
CA LEU A 14 -5.07 -8.13 0.02
C LEU A 14 -4.18 -9.09 0.81
N ILE A 15 -4.60 -9.55 1.99
CA ILE A 15 -3.84 -10.54 2.77
C ILE A 15 -3.68 -11.83 1.94
N GLY A 16 -2.45 -12.33 1.84
CA GLY A 16 -2.09 -13.48 1.01
C GLY A 16 -1.96 -13.17 -0.48
N LYS A 17 -2.11 -11.91 -0.91
CA LYS A 17 -1.79 -11.49 -2.29
C LYS A 17 -0.33 -11.14 -2.42
N LYS A 18 0.19 -11.25 -3.63
CA LYS A 18 1.59 -10.99 -3.94
C LYS A 18 1.77 -9.65 -4.63
N ILE A 19 2.83 -8.94 -4.27
CA ILE A 19 3.36 -7.78 -4.97
C ILE A 19 4.66 -8.23 -5.63
N GLU A 20 4.82 -7.88 -6.89
CA GLU A 20 6.06 -8.09 -7.63
C GLU A 20 6.72 -6.73 -7.87
N ALA A 21 8.00 -6.61 -7.49
CA ALA A 21 8.79 -5.41 -7.69
C ALA A 21 10.25 -5.80 -7.97
N ASN A 22 10.82 -5.33 -9.07
CA ASN A 22 12.21 -5.58 -9.45
C ASN A 22 12.63 -7.07 -9.39
N GLY A 23 11.75 -7.98 -9.83
CA GLY A 23 11.98 -9.43 -9.79
C GLY A 23 11.84 -10.08 -8.41
N LEU A 24 11.49 -9.30 -7.38
CA LEU A 24 11.17 -9.79 -6.05
C LEU A 24 9.67 -10.00 -5.91
N VAL A 25 9.28 -11.17 -5.38
CA VAL A 25 7.88 -11.49 -5.07
C VAL A 25 7.69 -11.45 -3.56
N ALA A 26 6.76 -10.64 -3.10
CA ALA A 26 6.46 -10.45 -1.69
C ALA A 26 4.96 -10.70 -1.41
N GLU A 27 4.64 -11.58 -0.47
CA GLU A 27 3.26 -11.82 -0.05
C GLU A 27 2.85 -10.82 1.03
N ILE A 28 1.71 -10.16 0.87
CA ILE A 28 1.17 -9.21 1.84
C ILE A 28 0.62 -9.98 3.05
N VAL A 29 1.15 -9.71 4.24
CA VAL A 29 0.72 -10.36 5.48
C VAL A 29 0.12 -9.40 6.50
N GLU A 30 0.32 -8.09 6.34
CA GLU A 30 -0.33 -7.08 7.16
C GLU A 30 -0.65 -5.82 6.34
N THR A 31 -1.84 -5.26 6.57
CA THR A 31 -2.33 -4.05 5.90
C THR A 31 -3.06 -3.13 6.87
N GLU A 32 -3.08 -1.84 6.57
CA GLU A 32 -3.89 -0.85 7.29
C GLU A 32 -4.75 -0.05 6.30
N ALA A 33 -6.03 0.12 6.62
CA ALA A 33 -6.99 0.80 5.76
C ALA A 33 -7.17 2.26 6.17
N TYR A 34 -7.12 3.17 5.20
CA TYR A 34 -7.33 4.60 5.40
C TYR A 34 -8.48 5.13 4.53
N GLU A 35 -9.34 5.94 5.14
CA GLU A 35 -10.47 6.62 4.49
C GLU A 35 -10.50 8.08 4.92
N GLY A 36 -10.67 9.00 3.98
CA GLY A 36 -10.72 10.43 4.26
C GLY A 36 -9.37 11.02 4.70
N GLY A 37 -9.42 11.93 5.67
CA GLY A 37 -8.24 12.62 6.18
C GLY A 37 -7.87 13.90 5.44
N GLU A 38 -6.87 14.60 5.99
CA GLU A 38 -6.42 15.90 5.50
C GLU A 38 -5.77 15.78 4.11
N GLN A 39 -6.22 16.63 3.18
CA GLN A 39 -5.72 16.65 1.81
C GLN A 39 -4.43 17.46 1.72
N THR A 40 -3.32 16.83 2.10
CA THR A 40 -1.98 17.40 1.91
C THR A 40 -1.34 16.85 0.65
N ALA A 41 -0.39 17.60 0.05
CA ALA A 41 0.36 17.13 -1.12
C ALA A 41 1.03 15.77 -0.86
N ARG A 42 1.58 15.56 0.34
CA ARG A 42 2.19 14.30 0.79
C ARG A 42 1.23 13.12 0.73
N ARG A 43 -0.06 13.31 1.03
CA ARG A 43 -1.08 12.24 1.03
C ARG A 43 -1.75 12.05 -0.33
N GLY A 44 -1.15 12.57 -1.40
CA GLY A 44 -1.68 12.45 -2.77
C GLY A 44 -1.94 11.00 -3.20
N CYS A 45 -1.14 10.04 -2.71
CA CYS A 45 -1.32 8.61 -3.00
C CYS A 45 -2.70 8.06 -2.58
N MET A 46 -3.39 8.70 -1.63
CA MET A 46 -4.72 8.28 -1.17
C MET A 46 -5.80 8.51 -2.23
N ARG A 47 -5.55 9.34 -3.24
CA ARG A 47 -6.52 9.69 -4.30
C ARG A 47 -6.21 8.98 -5.62
N LEU A 48 -5.29 8.02 -5.62
CA LEU A 48 -4.96 7.24 -6.80
C LEU A 48 -6.13 6.38 -7.26
N ALA A 49 -6.08 5.93 -8.51
CA ALA A 49 -7.10 5.05 -9.04
C ALA A 49 -7.16 3.72 -8.24
N PRO A 50 -8.33 3.07 -8.17
CA PRO A 50 -8.47 1.76 -7.55
C PRO A 50 -7.46 0.75 -8.10
N GLY A 51 -6.64 0.16 -7.22
CA GLY A 51 -5.61 -0.81 -7.55
C GLY A 51 -4.26 -0.20 -7.96
N GLN A 52 -4.19 1.12 -8.13
CA GLN A 52 -2.94 1.80 -8.42
C GLN A 52 -2.07 1.87 -7.17
N ILE A 53 -0.81 1.45 -7.32
CA ILE A 53 0.20 1.53 -6.27
C ILE A 53 0.79 2.95 -6.26
N GLY A 54 0.96 3.50 -5.06
CA GLY A 54 1.58 4.80 -4.84
C GLY A 54 2.47 4.82 -3.61
N VAL A 55 3.47 5.71 -3.65
CA VAL A 55 4.42 5.87 -2.56
C VAL A 55 4.14 7.17 -1.81
N MET A 56 4.05 7.08 -0.49
CA MET A 56 3.97 8.24 0.39
C MET A 56 5.31 8.43 1.11
N PRO A 57 6.02 9.55 0.90
CA PRO A 57 7.22 9.86 1.67
C PRO A 57 6.84 10.29 3.10
N TYR A 58 7.48 9.69 4.11
CA TYR A 58 7.25 10.01 5.52
C TYR A 58 8.53 9.86 6.35
N ARG A 59 9.07 10.97 6.85
CA ARG A 59 10.27 11.02 7.72
C ARG A 59 11.47 10.24 7.17
N GLY A 60 11.76 10.39 5.87
CA GLY A 60 12.87 9.69 5.19
C GLY A 60 12.58 8.23 4.82
N LEU A 61 11.34 7.78 4.99
CA LEU A 61 10.86 6.46 4.58
C LEU A 61 9.84 6.58 3.45
N HIS A 62 9.63 5.48 2.73
CA HIS A 62 8.65 5.36 1.65
C HIS A 62 7.59 4.34 2.03
N PHE A 63 6.33 4.75 2.08
CA PHE A 63 5.21 3.89 2.47
C PHE A 63 4.39 3.50 1.24
N LEU A 64 4.20 2.20 1.04
CA LEU A 64 3.49 1.65 -0.11
C LEU A 64 1.99 1.64 0.14
N ASN A 65 1.24 2.36 -0.69
CA ASN A 65 -0.21 2.47 -0.61
C ASN A 65 -0.86 1.97 -1.90
N ILE A 66 -2.05 1.39 -1.79
CA ILE A 66 -2.86 0.95 -2.94
C ILE A 66 -4.16 1.75 -2.91
N GLY A 67 -4.45 2.49 -3.99
CA GLY A 67 -5.68 3.27 -4.13
C GLY A 67 -6.93 2.38 -4.11
N THR A 68 -8.01 2.88 -3.51
CA THR A 68 -9.31 2.20 -3.46
C THR A 68 -10.45 3.14 -3.85
N LYS A 69 -11.68 2.63 -3.98
CA LYS A 69 -12.85 3.38 -4.47
C LYS A 69 -12.61 3.99 -5.85
N GLU A 70 -13.11 5.18 -6.14
CA GLU A 70 -12.88 5.95 -7.35
C GLU A 70 -11.69 6.92 -7.21
N ALA A 71 -10.99 7.18 -8.32
CA ALA A 71 -9.89 8.14 -8.36
C ALA A 71 -10.35 9.53 -7.89
N GLY A 72 -9.49 10.24 -7.16
CA GLY A 72 -9.84 11.52 -6.54
C GLY A 72 -10.44 11.39 -5.13
N THR A 73 -11.03 10.24 -4.79
CA THR A 73 -11.56 10.00 -3.43
C THR A 73 -10.42 9.54 -2.51
N PRO A 74 -10.21 10.18 -1.34
CA PRO A 74 -9.17 9.80 -0.40
C PRO A 74 -9.50 8.46 0.26
N SER A 75 -8.94 7.38 -0.27
CA SER A 75 -9.18 6.01 0.14
C SER A 75 -8.02 5.12 -0.32
N CYS A 76 -7.30 4.49 0.61
CA CYS A 76 -6.21 3.58 0.26
C CYS A 76 -5.93 2.51 1.32
N VAL A 77 -5.16 1.51 0.94
CA VAL A 77 -4.59 0.51 1.84
C VAL A 77 -3.08 0.68 1.90
N LEU A 78 -2.53 0.87 3.10
CA LEU A 78 -1.10 0.82 3.38
C LEU A 78 -0.68 -0.64 3.55
N VAL A 79 0.37 -1.06 2.85
CA VAL A 79 1.04 -2.35 3.09
C VAL A 79 1.99 -2.18 4.28
N ARG A 80 1.73 -2.90 5.37
CA ARG A 80 2.48 -2.79 6.62
C ARG A 80 3.56 -3.84 6.79
N ALA A 81 3.28 -5.07 6.36
CA ALA A 81 4.24 -6.16 6.39
C ALA A 81 4.08 -7.08 5.18
N VAL A 82 5.19 -7.65 4.75
CA VAL A 82 5.23 -8.65 3.68
C VAL A 82 6.09 -9.85 4.08
N MET A 83 5.85 -11.00 3.47
CA MET A 83 6.68 -12.19 3.55
C MET A 83 7.46 -12.36 2.25
N ILE A 84 8.77 -12.57 2.35
CA ILE A 84 9.69 -12.77 1.23
C ILE A 84 10.61 -13.92 1.62
N ASP A 85 10.69 -14.97 0.80
CA ASP A 85 11.53 -16.15 1.08
C ASP A 85 11.37 -16.69 2.51
N ASP A 86 10.11 -16.82 2.96
CA ASP A 86 9.70 -17.24 4.31
C ASP A 86 10.09 -16.28 5.47
N GLU A 87 10.67 -15.12 5.18
CA GLU A 87 10.98 -14.08 6.18
C GLU A 87 9.93 -12.96 6.20
N ILE A 88 9.49 -12.56 7.40
CA ILE A 88 8.58 -11.43 7.58
C ILE A 88 9.37 -10.11 7.65
N VAL A 89 9.06 -9.22 6.70
CA VAL A 89 9.48 -7.82 6.70
C VAL A 89 8.35 -6.97 7.27
N ASP A 90 8.38 -6.74 8.58
CA ASP A 90 7.42 -5.89 9.29
C ASP A 90 7.90 -4.43 9.38
N GLY A 91 6.99 -3.52 9.05
CA GLY A 91 7.12 -2.08 9.14
C GLY A 91 6.99 -1.43 7.76
N PRO A 92 6.09 -0.46 7.55
CA PRO A 92 5.80 0.07 6.22
C PRO A 92 7.01 0.71 5.53
N GLY A 93 7.92 1.33 6.29
CA GLY A 93 9.20 1.83 5.74
C GLY A 93 10.21 0.74 5.40
N ARG A 94 10.21 -0.38 6.15
CA ARG A 94 11.05 -1.55 5.83
C ARG A 94 10.53 -2.26 4.59
N VAL A 95 9.21 -2.39 4.47
CA VAL A 95 8.54 -2.87 3.25
C VAL A 95 8.94 -2.01 2.05
N GLY A 96 8.73 -0.69 2.14
CA GLY A 96 9.10 0.23 1.07
C GLY A 96 10.57 0.15 0.68
N LYS A 97 11.48 0.08 1.65
CA LYS A 97 12.92 -0.12 1.39
C LYS A 97 13.22 -1.46 0.71
N ARG A 98 12.61 -2.56 1.17
CA ARG A 98 12.87 -3.91 0.65
C ARG A 98 12.33 -4.10 -0.77
N LEU A 99 11.23 -3.42 -1.11
CA LEU A 99 10.63 -3.42 -2.43
C LEU A 99 11.18 -2.30 -3.34
N ASP A 100 12.20 -1.56 -2.89
CA ASP A 100 12.79 -0.42 -3.61
C ASP A 100 11.74 0.60 -4.10
N ALA A 101 10.74 0.86 -3.25
CA ALA A 101 9.72 1.85 -3.50
C ALA A 101 10.35 3.24 -3.52
N SER A 102 10.41 3.86 -4.71
CA SER A 102 10.83 5.24 -4.92
C SER A 102 9.63 6.11 -5.31
N SER A 103 9.70 7.39 -4.94
CA SER A 103 8.67 8.41 -5.20
C SER A 103 8.72 8.96 -6.61
#